data_AF-A0A2E1SLL8-F1
#
_entry.id   AF-A0A2E1SLL8-F1
#
_cell.length_a   1.000
_cell.length_b   1.000
_cell.length_c   1.000
_cell.angle_alpha   90.00
_cell.angle_beta   90.00
_cell.angle_gamma   90.00
#
_symmetry.space_group_name_H-M   'P 1'
#
loop_
_entity.id
_entity.type
_entity.pdbx_description
1 polymer ?
#
loop_
_entity_poly.entity_id
_entity_poly.type
_entity_poly.pdbx_seq_one_letter_code
_entity_poly.pdbx_strand_id
1 'polypeptide(L)'
;MVDAQRLWKGPILDNHFHLNRKGRFLDAAKDFKNVGGTHLVLVHCPDFASPPTSINEHRATYQDTIAMAEKVRSEHDLHVRVVLGPHPAAFAHQFIRWMEQDGEKGRDRACENYRDSIDAALEFVKEGQAHAIGEVGRPHWDVSDEVWNLSNLLLEETMTMAAREGIPLQLHVEGELESTYRDLSEMAARANLPTHRLIRHYSPPQIDESVTRGLTSSVLVGKGALDPLLATYQKNQTGFMLETDYMDDPRRPGAVLGPKTVPKRTQQLMEAGMEEEMLWKCHVDVPNALYGDA
;
A
#
# COMPACT_ATOMS: atom_id res chain seq x y z
N MET A 1 -13.24 -23.46 30.56
CA MET A 1 -12.56 -24.13 29.43
C MET A 1 -12.45 -23.08 28.35
N VAL A 2 -11.24 -22.55 28.10
CA VAL A 2 -11.02 -21.70 26.93
C VAL A 2 -11.19 -22.63 25.74
N ASP A 3 -12.10 -22.27 24.84
CA ASP A 3 -12.49 -23.09 23.69
C ASP A 3 -11.26 -23.28 22.79
N ALA A 4 -10.55 -24.39 22.99
CA ALA A 4 -9.49 -24.78 22.09
C ALA A 4 -10.16 -25.01 20.73
N GLN A 5 -9.72 -24.25 19.70
CA GLN A 5 -9.99 -24.43 18.26
C GLN A 5 -10.90 -23.42 17.55
N ARG A 6 -11.08 -22.18 18.03
CA ARG A 6 -11.62 -21.14 17.12
C ARG A 6 -10.52 -20.63 16.18
N LEU A 7 -10.17 -21.43 15.18
CA LEU A 7 -9.27 -21.05 14.10
C LEU A 7 -10.05 -20.33 13.01
N TRP A 8 -9.51 -19.23 12.48
CA TRP A 8 -10.07 -18.55 11.31
C TRP A 8 -9.95 -19.45 10.07
N LYS A 9 -11.07 -19.63 9.35
CA LYS A 9 -11.17 -20.45 8.14
C LYS A 9 -11.56 -19.65 6.88
N GLY A 10 -11.81 -18.36 7.02
CA GLY A 10 -12.17 -17.49 5.90
C GLY A 10 -10.95 -17.01 5.10
N PRO A 11 -11.17 -16.11 4.14
CA PRO A 11 -10.09 -15.47 3.37
C PRO A 11 -9.07 -14.75 4.26
N ILE A 12 -7.83 -14.68 3.78
CA ILE A 12 -6.77 -13.90 4.41
C ILE A 12 -6.09 -13.07 3.32
N LEU A 13 -6.22 -11.75 3.45
CA LEU A 13 -5.56 -10.76 2.63
C LEU A 13 -4.29 -10.26 3.31
N ASP A 14 -3.21 -10.17 2.56
CA ASP A 14 -2.10 -9.26 2.87
C ASP A 14 -2.22 -8.02 1.98
N ASN A 15 -2.50 -6.86 2.59
CA ASN A 15 -2.83 -5.65 1.84
C ASN A 15 -1.61 -4.91 1.24
N HIS A 16 -0.39 -5.37 1.54
CA HIS A 16 0.80 -4.73 1.01
C HIS A 16 1.96 -5.69 0.83
N PHE A 17 2.26 -6.01 -0.43
CA PHE A 17 3.24 -7.03 -0.76
C PHE A 17 4.05 -6.61 -2.00
N HIS A 18 5.36 -6.58 -1.89
CA HIS A 18 6.27 -6.35 -3.00
C HIS A 18 6.96 -7.65 -3.41
N LEU A 19 6.80 -8.03 -4.68
CA LEU A 19 7.50 -9.17 -5.28
C LEU A 19 8.58 -8.69 -6.24
N ASN A 20 9.63 -9.51 -6.38
CA ASN A 20 10.73 -9.24 -7.29
C ASN A 20 11.11 -10.52 -8.03
N ARG A 21 11.18 -10.46 -9.36
CA ARG A 21 11.60 -11.62 -10.19
C ARG A 21 13.01 -12.13 -9.88
N LYS A 22 13.89 -11.26 -9.38
CA LYS A 22 15.26 -11.61 -8.94
C LYS A 22 15.30 -12.08 -7.47
N GLY A 23 14.18 -11.95 -6.76
CA GLY A 23 13.96 -12.39 -5.40
C GLY A 23 13.43 -13.82 -5.32
N ARG A 24 12.63 -14.07 -4.30
CA ARG A 24 11.94 -15.35 -4.10
C ARG A 24 10.74 -15.49 -5.02
N PHE A 25 10.14 -14.38 -5.44
CA PHE A 25 9.00 -14.27 -6.34
C PHE A 25 7.89 -15.28 -6.00
N LEU A 26 7.71 -16.32 -6.84
CA LEU A 26 6.72 -17.37 -6.65
C LEU A 26 6.91 -18.13 -5.34
N ASP A 27 8.14 -18.36 -4.88
CA ASP A 27 8.37 -19.05 -3.60
C ASP A 27 7.88 -18.23 -2.39
N ALA A 28 7.89 -16.90 -2.47
CA ALA A 28 7.33 -16.05 -1.41
C ALA A 28 5.79 -16.12 -1.40
N ALA A 29 5.15 -16.04 -2.57
CA ALA A 29 3.70 -16.20 -2.69
C ALA A 29 3.23 -17.61 -2.28
N LYS A 30 3.98 -18.65 -2.65
CA LYS A 30 3.76 -20.03 -2.21
C LYS A 30 3.86 -20.16 -0.69
N ASP A 31 4.83 -19.51 -0.07
CA ASP A 31 4.99 -19.49 1.39
C ASP A 31 3.78 -18.86 2.10
N PHE A 32 3.22 -17.77 1.55
CA PHE A 32 1.98 -17.14 2.03
C PHE A 32 0.79 -18.09 1.91
N LYS A 33 0.59 -18.69 0.72
CA LYS A 33 -0.47 -19.67 0.47
C LYS A 33 -0.41 -20.86 1.44
N ASN A 34 0.77 -21.44 1.62
CA ASN A 34 0.97 -22.66 2.41
C ASN A 34 0.57 -22.50 3.89
N VAL A 35 0.47 -21.27 4.40
CA VAL A 35 0.03 -20.97 5.77
C VAL A 35 -1.39 -20.40 5.83
N GLY A 36 -2.16 -20.50 4.75
CA GLY A 36 -3.57 -20.11 4.68
C GLY A 36 -3.85 -18.74 4.06
N GLY A 37 -2.84 -18.06 3.53
CA GLY A 37 -3.04 -16.85 2.74
C GLY A 37 -3.85 -17.13 1.46
N THR A 38 -4.75 -16.23 1.09
CA THR A 38 -5.62 -16.42 -0.10
C THR A 38 -5.65 -15.22 -1.04
N HIS A 39 -5.46 -14.01 -0.51
CA HIS A 39 -5.49 -12.77 -1.30
C HIS A 39 -4.21 -11.95 -1.05
N LEU A 40 -3.71 -11.33 -2.11
CA LEU A 40 -2.57 -10.40 -2.04
C LEU A 40 -2.94 -9.08 -2.72
N VAL A 41 -2.44 -7.98 -2.17
CA VAL A 41 -2.32 -6.74 -2.94
C VAL A 41 -0.85 -6.60 -3.32
N LEU A 42 -0.56 -6.80 -4.61
CA LEU A 42 0.76 -6.63 -5.19
C LEU A 42 0.98 -5.16 -5.53
N VAL A 43 1.92 -4.53 -4.82
CA VAL A 43 2.23 -3.12 -4.97
C VAL A 43 3.50 -2.97 -5.79
N HIS A 44 3.45 -2.09 -6.80
CA HIS A 44 4.61 -1.80 -7.63
C HIS A 44 5.79 -1.29 -6.79
N CYS A 45 6.93 -1.96 -6.92
CA CYS A 45 8.19 -1.53 -6.33
C CYS A 45 9.16 -1.18 -7.47
N PRO A 46 9.50 0.09 -7.69
CA PRO A 46 10.38 0.48 -8.79
C PRO A 46 11.82 0.00 -8.53
N ASP A 47 12.61 -0.16 -9.59
CA ASP A 47 14.05 -0.30 -9.43
C ASP A 47 14.66 1.03 -8.98
N PHE A 48 14.85 1.20 -7.68
CA PHE A 48 15.41 2.43 -7.12
C PHE A 48 16.83 2.77 -7.62
N ALA A 49 17.57 1.81 -8.19
CA ALA A 49 18.87 2.09 -8.80
C ALA A 49 18.75 2.75 -10.19
N SER A 50 17.65 2.46 -10.91
CA SER A 50 17.38 2.99 -12.23
C SER A 50 15.87 3.17 -12.45
N PRO A 51 15.22 4.09 -11.73
CA PRO A 51 13.78 4.29 -11.83
C PRO A 51 13.39 4.82 -13.21
N PRO A 52 12.19 4.52 -13.71
CA PRO A 52 11.73 4.99 -15.02
C PRO A 52 11.75 6.51 -15.16
N THR A 53 12.11 6.98 -16.34
CA THR A 53 12.33 8.41 -16.65
C THR A 53 11.48 8.94 -17.80
N SER A 54 10.57 8.11 -18.31
CA SER A 54 9.58 8.49 -19.31
C SER A 54 8.30 7.66 -19.15
N ILE A 55 7.17 8.17 -19.66
CA ILE A 55 5.89 7.44 -19.65
C ILE A 55 5.98 6.01 -20.22
N ASN A 56 6.77 5.79 -21.28
CA ASN A 56 6.91 4.46 -21.87
C ASN A 56 7.68 3.48 -20.97
N GLU A 57 8.67 3.98 -20.23
CA GLU A 57 9.38 3.18 -19.22
C GLU A 57 8.48 2.87 -18.02
N HIS A 58 7.67 3.84 -17.56
CA HIS A 58 6.65 3.60 -16.52
C HIS A 58 5.68 2.51 -16.97
N ARG A 59 5.10 2.63 -18.19
CA ARG A 59 4.23 1.59 -18.76
C ARG A 59 4.87 0.22 -18.78
N ALA A 60 6.13 0.11 -19.22
CA ALA A 60 6.84 -1.16 -19.29
C ALA A 60 7.03 -1.80 -17.90
N THR A 61 7.38 -1.02 -16.88
CA THR A 61 7.58 -1.53 -15.52
C THR A 61 6.27 -1.90 -14.81
N TYR A 62 5.20 -1.16 -15.05
CA TYR A 62 3.86 -1.53 -14.59
C TYR A 62 3.32 -2.78 -15.27
N GLN A 63 3.51 -2.91 -16.58
CA GLN A 63 3.17 -4.12 -17.32
C GLN A 63 3.88 -5.35 -16.75
N ASP A 64 5.14 -5.22 -16.33
CA ASP A 64 5.86 -6.32 -15.67
C ASP A 64 5.26 -6.68 -14.31
N THR A 65 4.80 -5.69 -13.54
CA THR A 65 4.11 -5.89 -12.25
C THR A 65 2.79 -6.64 -12.44
N ILE A 66 1.99 -6.26 -13.44
CA ILE A 66 0.77 -6.98 -13.83
C ILE A 66 1.12 -8.42 -14.25
N ALA A 67 2.16 -8.61 -15.07
CA ALA A 67 2.60 -9.95 -15.46
C ALA A 67 3.13 -10.80 -14.29
N MET A 68 3.65 -10.17 -13.23
CA MET A 68 3.97 -10.86 -11.97
C MET A 68 2.69 -11.31 -11.25
N ALA A 69 1.68 -10.44 -11.15
CA ALA A 69 0.38 -10.79 -10.56
C ALA A 69 -0.26 -11.97 -11.30
N GLU A 70 -0.31 -11.94 -12.64
CA GLU A 70 -0.87 -13.05 -13.44
C GLU A 70 -0.19 -14.38 -13.16
N LYS A 71 1.15 -14.40 -13.07
CA LYS A 71 1.89 -15.62 -12.73
C LYS A 71 1.55 -16.13 -11.33
N VAL A 72 1.40 -15.25 -10.35
CA VAL A 72 1.02 -15.63 -8.98
C VAL A 72 -0.40 -16.22 -8.98
N ARG A 73 -1.35 -15.61 -9.71
CA ARG A 73 -2.70 -16.15 -9.87
C ARG A 73 -2.68 -17.55 -10.49
N SER A 74 -1.97 -17.73 -11.61
CA SER A 74 -1.98 -19.00 -12.34
C SER A 74 -1.23 -20.14 -11.64
N GLU A 75 -0.09 -19.86 -11.01
CA GLU A 75 0.78 -20.89 -10.40
C GLU A 75 0.36 -21.24 -8.97
N HIS A 76 -0.28 -20.30 -8.26
CA HIS A 76 -0.62 -20.46 -6.86
C HIS A 76 -2.09 -20.29 -6.56
N ASP A 77 -2.98 -20.04 -7.52
CA ASP A 77 -4.44 -19.93 -7.27
C ASP A 77 -4.71 -18.95 -6.10
N LEU A 78 -3.96 -17.85 -6.10
CA LEU A 78 -4.13 -16.73 -5.19
C LEU A 78 -4.88 -15.63 -5.92
N HIS A 79 -5.75 -14.94 -5.21
CA HIS A 79 -6.38 -13.72 -5.72
C HIS A 79 -5.40 -12.56 -5.56
N VAL A 80 -5.17 -11.78 -6.61
CA VAL A 80 -4.16 -10.72 -6.60
C VAL A 80 -4.76 -9.43 -7.12
N ARG A 81 -4.78 -8.41 -6.27
CA ARG A 81 -5.04 -7.02 -6.67
C ARG A 81 -3.71 -6.35 -6.97
N VAL A 82 -3.73 -5.36 -7.86
CA VAL A 82 -2.52 -4.67 -8.33
C VAL A 82 -2.64 -3.18 -8.04
N VAL A 83 -1.60 -2.61 -7.46
CA VAL A 83 -1.47 -1.19 -7.14
C VAL A 83 -0.24 -0.66 -7.87
N LEU A 84 -0.43 0.40 -8.66
CA LEU A 84 0.61 0.97 -9.53
C LEU A 84 0.78 2.46 -9.24
N GLY A 85 2.00 2.95 -9.14
CA GLY A 85 2.24 4.35 -8.85
C GLY A 85 3.70 4.70 -8.56
N PRO A 86 4.04 6.00 -8.61
CA PRO A 86 5.37 6.50 -8.32
C PRO A 86 5.64 6.57 -6.82
N HIS A 87 6.50 5.67 -6.33
CA HIS A 87 6.96 5.68 -4.94
C HIS A 87 7.65 7.02 -4.60
N PRO A 88 7.36 7.66 -3.44
CA PRO A 88 7.89 8.99 -3.10
C PRO A 88 9.42 9.06 -3.07
N ALA A 89 10.10 7.96 -2.70
CA ALA A 89 11.56 7.88 -2.78
C ALA A 89 12.12 7.94 -4.21
N ALA A 90 11.43 7.33 -5.20
CA ALA A 90 11.87 7.44 -6.58
C ALA A 90 11.80 8.90 -7.05
N PHE A 91 10.70 9.60 -6.71
CA PHE A 91 10.56 11.02 -6.99
C PHE A 91 11.64 11.87 -6.31
N ALA A 92 11.83 11.72 -5.00
CA ALA A 92 12.78 12.54 -4.25
C ALA A 92 14.23 12.39 -4.77
N HIS A 93 14.66 11.16 -5.06
CA HIS A 93 15.99 10.92 -5.63
C HIS A 93 16.14 11.44 -7.06
N GLN A 94 15.12 11.28 -7.91
CA GLN A 94 15.13 11.83 -9.26
C GLN A 94 15.16 13.35 -9.25
N PHE A 95 14.36 13.98 -8.39
CA PHE A 95 14.33 15.43 -8.21
C PHE A 95 15.71 15.97 -7.83
N ILE A 96 16.32 15.43 -6.76
CA ILE A 96 17.65 15.88 -6.29
C ILE A 96 18.67 15.75 -7.42
N ARG A 97 18.73 14.58 -8.07
CA ARG A 97 19.67 14.32 -9.15
C ARG A 97 19.49 15.26 -10.35
N TRP A 98 18.26 15.48 -10.80
CA TRP A 98 18.00 16.32 -11.97
C TRP A 98 18.15 17.80 -11.66
N MET A 99 17.84 18.22 -10.44
CA MET A 99 18.14 19.58 -9.96
C MET A 99 19.64 19.88 -9.98
N GLU A 100 20.46 18.95 -9.48
CA GLU A 100 21.93 19.10 -9.51
C GLU A 100 22.49 19.16 -10.94
N GLN A 101 21.84 18.48 -11.90
CA GLN A 101 22.28 18.42 -13.29
C GLN A 101 21.83 19.61 -14.13
N ASP A 102 20.55 20.00 -14.01
CA ASP A 102 19.86 20.87 -14.96
C ASP A 102 19.18 22.10 -14.29
N GLY A 103 19.32 22.27 -12.98
CA GLY A 103 18.67 23.35 -12.22
C GLY A 103 17.14 23.27 -12.30
N GLU A 104 16.46 24.41 -12.44
CA GLU A 104 14.99 24.48 -12.52
C GLU A 104 14.37 23.56 -13.58
N LYS A 105 15.06 23.35 -14.73
CA LYS A 105 14.58 22.42 -15.75
C LYS A 105 14.53 20.98 -15.24
N GLY A 106 15.44 20.61 -14.36
CA GLY A 106 15.46 19.31 -13.69
C GLY A 106 14.30 19.14 -12.72
N ARG A 107 13.93 20.20 -12.00
CA ARG A 107 12.72 20.23 -11.16
C ARG A 107 11.44 20.01 -11.97
N ASP A 108 11.26 20.78 -13.04
CA ASP A 108 10.08 20.65 -13.90
C ASP A 108 9.99 19.24 -14.48
N ARG A 109 11.12 18.72 -14.98
CA ARG A 109 11.23 17.35 -15.48
C ARG A 109 10.88 16.29 -14.43
N ALA A 110 11.29 16.46 -13.18
CA ALA A 110 10.97 15.52 -12.10
C ALA A 110 9.47 15.49 -11.79
N CYS A 111 8.84 16.67 -11.77
CA CYS A 111 7.40 16.79 -11.56
C CYS A 111 6.61 16.21 -12.75
N GLU A 112 7.05 16.47 -13.99
CA GLU A 112 6.47 15.87 -15.20
C GLU A 112 6.62 14.34 -15.18
N ASN A 113 7.79 13.81 -14.83
CA ASN A 113 8.00 12.36 -14.75
C ASN A 113 7.13 11.68 -13.68
N TYR A 114 6.84 12.36 -12.57
CA TYR A 114 5.87 11.87 -11.59
C TYR A 114 4.47 11.81 -12.18
N ARG A 115 4.03 12.86 -12.88
CA ARG A 115 2.71 12.91 -13.53
C ARG A 115 2.58 11.87 -14.64
N ASP A 116 3.59 11.70 -15.47
CA ASP A 116 3.68 10.62 -16.48
C ASP A 116 3.49 9.24 -15.83
N SER A 117 4.06 9.05 -14.64
CA SER A 117 3.91 7.81 -13.88
C SER A 117 2.48 7.58 -13.39
N ILE A 118 1.80 8.63 -12.94
CA ILE A 118 0.38 8.57 -12.57
C ILE A 118 -0.49 8.29 -13.79
N ASP A 119 -0.25 8.98 -14.90
CA ASP A 119 -1.01 8.81 -16.15
C ASP A 119 -0.85 7.39 -16.69
N ALA A 120 0.37 6.85 -16.71
CA ALA A 120 0.63 5.46 -17.11
C ALA A 120 -0.09 4.45 -16.19
N ALA A 121 -0.11 4.67 -14.87
CA ALA A 121 -0.81 3.78 -13.95
C ALA A 121 -2.33 3.85 -14.15
N LEU A 122 -2.87 5.04 -14.42
CA LEU A 122 -4.30 5.26 -14.64
C LEU A 122 -4.83 4.56 -15.89
N GLU A 123 -4.02 4.46 -16.96
CA GLU A 123 -4.35 3.66 -18.15
C GLU A 123 -4.68 2.21 -17.77
N PHE A 124 -3.82 1.56 -16.98
CA PHE A 124 -4.03 0.19 -16.52
C PHE A 124 -5.24 0.04 -15.59
N VAL A 125 -5.53 1.05 -14.76
CA VAL A 125 -6.74 1.03 -13.92
C VAL A 125 -8.00 1.12 -14.79
N LYS A 126 -8.00 1.98 -15.81
CA LYS A 126 -9.14 2.12 -16.74
C LYS A 126 -9.36 0.88 -17.59
N GLU A 127 -8.30 0.14 -17.89
CA GLU A 127 -8.36 -1.16 -18.58
C GLU A 127 -8.74 -2.33 -17.66
N GLY A 128 -8.91 -2.10 -16.35
CA GLY A 128 -9.25 -3.12 -15.37
C GLY A 128 -8.09 -4.07 -15.03
N GLN A 129 -6.86 -3.68 -15.33
CA GLN A 129 -5.65 -4.46 -15.04
C GLN A 129 -4.98 -4.08 -13.71
N ALA A 130 -5.33 -2.90 -13.17
CA ALA A 130 -4.94 -2.42 -11.85
C ALA A 130 -6.16 -1.92 -11.05
N HIS A 131 -6.03 -1.88 -9.73
CA HIS A 131 -7.14 -1.69 -8.80
C HIS A 131 -7.03 -0.41 -7.98
N ALA A 132 -5.83 0.16 -7.89
CA ALA A 132 -5.56 1.40 -7.17
C ALA A 132 -4.30 2.08 -7.70
N ILE A 133 -4.11 3.34 -7.29
CA ILE A 133 -2.87 4.07 -7.51
C ILE A 133 -2.04 4.06 -6.22
N GLY A 134 -0.77 3.71 -6.33
CA GLY A 134 0.15 3.64 -5.20
C GLY A 134 1.40 2.79 -5.44
N GLU A 135 2.39 2.84 -4.56
CA GLU A 135 2.47 3.77 -3.43
C GLU A 135 2.76 5.19 -3.90
N VAL A 136 1.98 6.15 -3.41
CA VAL A 136 2.22 7.58 -3.58
C VAL A 136 2.31 8.22 -2.20
N GLY A 137 2.94 9.39 -2.07
CA GLY A 137 2.93 10.11 -0.81
C GLY A 137 4.16 10.95 -0.57
N ARG A 138 4.72 10.84 0.64
CA ARG A 138 5.77 11.71 1.16
C ARG A 138 6.98 10.88 1.63
N PRO A 139 8.21 11.41 1.49
CA PRO A 139 9.39 10.76 2.04
C PRO A 139 9.30 10.71 3.57
N HIS A 140 9.82 9.64 4.18
CA HIS A 140 9.85 9.47 5.64
C HIS A 140 11.19 9.86 6.29
N TRP A 141 12.10 10.48 5.54
CA TRP A 141 13.39 10.99 6.01
C TRP A 141 13.50 12.48 5.76
N ASP A 142 14.45 13.13 6.44
CA ASP A 142 14.67 14.57 6.30
C ASP A 142 15.05 14.92 4.86
N VAL A 143 14.26 15.81 4.26
CA VAL A 143 14.44 16.36 2.91
C VAL A 143 14.40 17.88 2.95
N SER A 144 14.78 18.54 1.85
CA SER A 144 14.61 19.99 1.74
C SER A 144 13.13 20.37 1.73
N ASP A 145 12.82 21.59 2.18
CA ASP A 145 11.46 22.17 2.11
C ASP A 145 10.90 22.11 0.68
N GLU A 146 11.75 22.23 -0.32
CA GLU A 146 11.35 22.16 -1.72
C GLU A 146 10.84 20.77 -2.12
N VAL A 147 11.56 19.70 -1.77
CA VAL A 147 11.11 18.32 -2.00
C VAL A 147 9.82 18.07 -1.24
N TRP A 148 9.75 18.49 0.03
CA TRP A 148 8.56 18.35 0.85
C TRP A 148 7.33 19.03 0.23
N ASN A 149 7.46 20.30 -0.16
CA ASN A 149 6.39 21.09 -0.75
C ASN A 149 5.92 20.49 -2.09
N LEU A 150 6.84 20.04 -2.93
CA LEU A 150 6.50 19.39 -4.20
C LEU A 150 5.83 18.02 -3.98
N SER A 151 6.28 17.21 -3.02
CA SER A 151 5.61 15.96 -2.67
C SER A 151 4.17 16.19 -2.21
N ASN A 152 3.91 17.22 -1.40
CA ASN A 152 2.55 17.56 -0.98
C ASN A 152 1.69 18.07 -2.15
N LEU A 153 2.24 18.92 -3.03
CA LEU A 153 1.56 19.41 -4.23
C LEU A 153 1.14 18.24 -5.14
N LEU A 154 2.10 17.37 -5.49
CA LEU A 154 1.86 16.23 -6.38
C LEU A 154 0.91 15.20 -5.76
N LEU A 155 0.97 15.01 -4.44
CA LEU A 155 0.02 14.17 -3.73
C LEU A 155 -1.40 14.74 -3.77
N GLU A 156 -1.59 16.06 -3.57
CA GLU A 156 -2.92 16.70 -3.64
C GLU A 156 -3.48 16.70 -5.09
N GLU A 157 -2.63 16.87 -6.09
CA GLU A 157 -2.98 16.64 -7.50
C GLU A 157 -3.46 15.19 -7.74
N THR A 158 -2.74 14.21 -7.18
CA THR A 158 -3.09 12.79 -7.28
C THR A 158 -4.40 12.47 -6.56
N MET A 159 -4.65 13.06 -5.38
CA MET A 159 -5.93 12.94 -4.66
C MET A 159 -7.09 13.53 -5.48
N THR A 160 -6.88 14.67 -6.13
CA THR A 160 -7.89 15.31 -6.99
C THR A 160 -8.22 14.43 -8.19
N MET A 161 -7.22 13.81 -8.80
CA MET A 161 -7.41 12.82 -9.87
C MET A 161 -8.19 11.59 -9.35
N ALA A 162 -7.77 11.03 -8.22
CA ALA A 162 -8.41 9.86 -7.61
C ALA A 162 -9.88 10.11 -7.26
N ALA A 163 -10.22 11.33 -6.80
CA ALA A 163 -11.60 11.73 -6.53
C ALA A 163 -12.46 11.74 -7.79
N ARG A 164 -11.92 12.23 -8.91
CA ARG A 164 -12.61 12.28 -10.21
C ARG A 164 -12.84 10.91 -10.80
N GLU A 165 -11.84 10.04 -10.70
CA GLU A 165 -11.87 8.70 -11.30
C GLU A 165 -12.51 7.66 -10.35
N GLY A 166 -12.74 8.00 -9.08
CA GLY A 166 -13.32 7.10 -8.10
C GLY A 166 -12.39 5.92 -7.77
N ILE A 167 -11.09 6.19 -7.61
CA ILE A 167 -10.04 5.18 -7.35
C ILE A 167 -9.46 5.39 -5.93
N PRO A 168 -9.15 4.33 -5.16
CA PRO A 168 -8.45 4.49 -3.88
C PRO A 168 -6.95 4.75 -4.07
N LEU A 169 -6.32 5.35 -3.06
CA LEU A 169 -4.89 5.61 -3.02
C LEU A 169 -4.24 4.85 -1.86
N GLN A 170 -3.19 4.08 -2.15
CA GLN A 170 -2.28 3.59 -1.11
C GLN A 170 -1.16 4.61 -0.87
N LEU A 171 -1.02 5.00 0.40
CA LEU A 171 -0.16 6.09 0.82
C LEU A 171 1.08 5.59 1.55
N HIS A 172 2.25 6.06 1.09
CA HIS A 172 3.51 5.99 1.81
C HIS A 172 3.78 7.34 2.50
N VAL A 173 3.83 7.36 3.82
CA VAL A 173 3.93 8.61 4.61
C VAL A 173 4.81 8.43 5.84
N GLU A 174 5.18 9.54 6.46
CA GLU A 174 5.99 9.62 7.67
C GLU A 174 5.26 9.17 8.95
N GLY A 175 6.05 8.94 10.01
CA GLY A 175 5.63 8.22 11.22
C GLY A 175 4.90 9.02 12.31
N GLU A 176 4.77 10.34 12.19
CA GLU A 176 4.10 11.18 13.20
C GLU A 176 2.58 10.91 13.19
N LEU A 177 2.09 10.13 14.17
CA LEU A 177 0.73 9.57 14.21
C LEU A 177 -0.37 10.62 13.95
N GLU A 178 -0.55 11.59 14.85
CA GLU A 178 -1.72 12.46 14.81
C GLU A 178 -1.63 13.55 13.74
N SER A 179 -0.46 14.17 13.54
CA SER A 179 -0.30 15.22 12.54
C SER A 179 -0.43 14.68 11.12
N THR A 180 0.15 13.51 10.83
CA THR A 180 0.05 12.90 9.51
C THR A 180 -1.39 12.59 9.13
N TYR A 181 -2.18 11.94 10.00
CA TYR A 181 -3.59 11.66 9.70
C TYR A 181 -4.42 12.93 9.51
N ARG A 182 -4.20 13.95 10.37
CA ARG A 182 -4.89 15.24 10.25
C ARG A 182 -4.58 15.88 8.88
N ASP A 183 -3.31 16.02 8.55
CA ASP A 183 -2.88 16.72 7.34
C ASP A 183 -3.40 16.01 6.08
N LEU A 184 -3.34 14.67 6.04
CA LEU A 184 -3.87 13.88 4.93
C LEU A 184 -5.40 13.98 4.82
N SER A 185 -6.11 13.97 5.96
CA SER A 185 -7.58 14.12 5.99
C SER A 185 -8.00 15.50 5.46
N GLU A 186 -7.27 16.56 5.82
CA GLU A 186 -7.49 17.92 5.32
C GLU A 186 -7.17 18.03 3.81
N MET A 187 -6.10 17.38 3.34
CA MET A 187 -5.79 17.28 1.90
C MET A 187 -6.92 16.57 1.14
N ALA A 188 -7.41 15.44 1.67
CA ALA A 188 -8.52 14.70 1.06
C ALA A 188 -9.78 15.56 0.93
N ALA A 189 -10.09 16.34 1.98
CA ALA A 189 -11.22 17.26 1.99
C ALA A 189 -11.08 18.35 0.91
N ARG A 190 -9.89 18.95 0.75
CA ARG A 190 -9.62 19.94 -0.32
C ARG A 190 -9.72 19.33 -1.71
N ALA A 191 -9.25 18.10 -1.88
CA ALA A 191 -9.31 17.35 -3.13
C ALA A 191 -10.70 16.74 -3.42
N ASN A 192 -11.66 16.85 -2.48
CA ASN A 192 -12.97 16.21 -2.53
C ASN A 192 -12.90 14.67 -2.69
N LEU A 193 -11.84 14.06 -2.14
CA LEU A 193 -11.67 12.60 -2.09
C LEU A 193 -12.29 12.07 -0.77
N PRO A 194 -13.23 11.11 -0.81
CA PRO A 194 -13.72 10.48 0.41
C PRO A 194 -12.56 9.89 1.21
N THR A 195 -12.39 10.33 2.46
CA THR A 195 -11.18 10.05 3.25
C THR A 195 -10.88 8.56 3.42
N HIS A 196 -11.91 7.70 3.50
CA HIS A 196 -11.73 6.24 3.59
C HIS A 196 -11.03 5.63 2.38
N ARG A 197 -11.00 6.31 1.23
CA ARG A 197 -10.26 5.88 0.02
C ARG A 197 -8.77 6.16 0.09
N LEU A 198 -8.32 6.91 1.10
CA LEU A 198 -6.91 7.00 1.46
C LEU A 198 -6.56 5.85 2.39
N ILE A 199 -5.72 4.95 1.89
CA ILE A 199 -5.23 3.78 2.62
C ILE A 199 -3.83 4.11 3.10
N ARG A 200 -3.66 4.29 4.41
CA ARG A 200 -2.34 4.45 4.99
C ARG A 200 -1.67 3.09 5.10
N HIS A 201 -0.71 2.85 4.21
CA HIS A 201 0.24 1.75 4.33
C HIS A 201 1.18 2.02 5.53
N TYR A 202 1.74 0.95 6.11
CA TYR A 202 2.58 0.98 7.29
C TYR A 202 1.87 1.64 8.48
N SER A 203 0.56 1.43 8.60
CA SER A 203 -0.22 2.04 9.68
C SER A 203 0.19 1.44 11.02
N PRO A 204 0.39 2.27 12.05
CA PRO A 204 0.47 1.80 13.42
C PRO A 204 -0.82 1.08 13.84
N PRO A 205 -0.74 0.21 14.86
CA PRO A 205 -1.87 -0.62 15.30
C PRO A 205 -2.95 0.15 16.08
N GLN A 206 -2.66 1.37 16.55
CA GLN A 206 -3.66 2.25 17.17
C GLN A 206 -4.51 2.89 16.08
N ILE A 207 -5.71 2.33 15.88
CA ILE A 207 -6.56 2.69 14.75
C ILE A 207 -7.89 3.31 15.17
N ASP A 208 -8.05 3.84 16.40
CA ASP A 208 -9.30 4.47 16.77
C ASP A 208 -9.63 5.67 15.85
N GLU A 209 -10.93 5.92 15.62
CA GLU A 209 -11.39 6.93 14.65
C GLU A 209 -10.85 8.34 14.96
N SER A 210 -10.56 8.64 16.23
CA SER A 210 -10.02 9.94 16.64
C SER A 210 -8.58 10.17 16.17
N VAL A 211 -7.83 9.09 15.98
CA VAL A 211 -6.48 9.09 15.41
C VAL A 211 -6.55 9.01 13.88
N THR A 212 -7.30 8.05 13.32
CA THR A 212 -7.27 7.78 11.87
C THR A 212 -7.98 8.84 11.03
N ARG A 213 -8.88 9.64 11.63
CA ARG A 213 -9.60 10.73 10.96
C ARG A 213 -10.32 10.30 9.68
N GLY A 214 -10.84 9.07 9.67
CA GLY A 214 -11.55 8.47 8.54
C GLY A 214 -10.66 7.86 7.45
N LEU A 215 -9.33 7.89 7.57
CA LEU A 215 -8.44 7.15 6.67
C LEU A 215 -8.53 5.65 6.95
N THR A 216 -8.49 4.84 5.89
CA THR A 216 -8.40 3.38 6.07
C THR A 216 -6.97 3.01 6.49
N SER A 217 -6.85 2.24 7.55
CA SER A 217 -5.56 1.80 8.07
C SER A 217 -5.19 0.44 7.50
N SER A 218 -4.03 0.32 6.88
CA SER A 218 -3.39 -0.95 6.56
C SER A 218 -2.32 -1.22 7.61
N VAL A 219 -2.67 -2.02 8.61
CA VAL A 219 -1.89 -2.16 9.84
C VAL A 219 -0.71 -3.09 9.64
N LEU A 220 0.50 -2.59 9.92
CA LEU A 220 1.71 -3.41 9.94
C LEU A 220 1.69 -4.34 11.17
N VAL A 221 1.44 -5.63 10.96
CA VAL A 221 1.20 -6.60 12.06
C VAL A 221 2.49 -7.23 12.62
N GLY A 222 3.42 -6.37 12.97
CA GLY A 222 4.70 -6.72 13.58
C GLY A 222 4.59 -7.21 15.03
N LYS A 223 5.74 -7.29 15.71
CA LYS A 223 5.78 -7.60 17.15
C LYS A 223 5.14 -6.45 17.94
N GLY A 224 4.21 -6.78 18.84
CA GLY A 224 3.53 -5.79 19.69
C GLY A 224 2.33 -5.10 19.03
N ALA A 225 1.97 -5.46 17.79
CA ALA A 225 0.85 -4.83 17.09
C ALA A 225 -0.54 -5.29 17.59
N LEU A 226 -0.64 -6.49 18.17
CA LEU A 226 -1.95 -7.07 18.49
C LEU A 226 -2.65 -6.37 19.66
N ASP A 227 -1.96 -6.12 20.78
CA ASP A 227 -2.60 -5.53 21.97
C ASP A 227 -3.19 -4.14 21.70
N PRO A 228 -2.47 -3.19 21.04
CA PRO A 228 -3.05 -1.90 20.70
C PRO A 228 -4.17 -1.99 19.67
N LEU A 229 -4.07 -2.92 18.71
CA LEU A 229 -5.12 -3.15 17.72
C LEU A 229 -6.40 -3.65 18.41
N LEU A 230 -6.30 -4.66 19.28
CA LEU A 230 -7.41 -5.18 20.08
C LEU A 230 -8.04 -4.11 20.98
N ALA A 231 -7.24 -3.18 21.50
CA ALA A 231 -7.71 -2.08 22.33
C ALA A 231 -8.46 -0.97 21.55
N THR A 232 -8.29 -0.89 20.22
CA THR A 232 -8.76 0.25 19.42
C THR A 232 -9.70 -0.10 18.28
N TYR A 233 -9.69 -1.33 17.75
CA TYR A 233 -10.42 -1.67 16.52
C TYR A 233 -11.93 -1.44 16.59
N GLN A 234 -12.57 -1.69 17.75
CA GLN A 234 -14.01 -1.45 17.93
C GLN A 234 -14.39 0.03 17.84
N LYS A 235 -13.41 0.93 18.03
CA LYS A 235 -13.57 2.39 17.91
C LYS A 235 -13.24 2.89 16.50
N ASN A 236 -12.96 2.01 15.55
CA ASN A 236 -12.72 2.34 14.15
C ASN A 236 -13.97 1.97 13.33
N GLN A 237 -14.65 2.98 12.78
CA GLN A 237 -15.88 2.74 12.01
C GLN A 237 -15.57 2.39 10.55
N THR A 238 -14.50 2.99 10.02
CA THR A 238 -14.01 2.82 8.64
C THR A 238 -13.62 1.37 8.32
N GLY A 239 -13.19 0.60 9.32
CA GLY A 239 -12.51 -0.68 9.15
C GLY A 239 -11.00 -0.54 8.98
N PHE A 240 -10.33 -1.67 8.84
CA PHE A 240 -8.88 -1.74 8.68
C PHE A 240 -8.52 -3.00 7.87
N MET A 241 -7.29 -3.05 7.38
CA MET A 241 -6.68 -4.21 6.77
C MET A 241 -5.38 -4.55 7.51
N LEU A 242 -4.84 -5.74 7.27
CA LEU A 242 -3.55 -6.17 7.81
C LEU A 242 -2.54 -6.28 6.66
N GLU A 243 -1.28 -6.01 6.97
CA GLU A 243 -0.20 -6.11 6.00
C GLU A 243 1.13 -6.58 6.61
N THR A 244 1.98 -7.13 5.74
CA THR A 244 3.37 -7.44 6.07
C THR A 244 4.36 -6.37 5.67
N ASP A 245 4.00 -5.54 4.69
CA ASP A 245 4.96 -4.75 3.93
C ASP A 245 6.06 -5.65 3.32
N TYR A 246 5.76 -6.90 2.93
CA TYR A 246 6.81 -7.83 2.52
C TYR A 246 7.62 -7.27 1.34
N MET A 247 8.94 -7.17 1.53
CA MET A 247 9.87 -6.71 0.50
C MET A 247 10.78 -7.85 0.03
N ASP A 248 10.58 -8.28 -1.20
CA ASP A 248 11.34 -9.36 -1.84
C ASP A 248 12.71 -8.88 -2.38
N ASP A 249 13.55 -8.28 -1.54
CA ASP A 249 14.90 -7.83 -1.93
C ASP A 249 15.98 -8.82 -1.45
N PRO A 250 16.66 -9.55 -2.35
CA PRO A 250 17.79 -10.42 -2.00
C PRO A 250 18.93 -9.75 -1.23
N ARG A 251 19.09 -8.43 -1.36
CA ARG A 251 20.13 -7.65 -0.68
C ARG A 251 19.76 -7.33 0.76
N ARG A 252 18.47 -7.34 1.08
CA ARG A 252 17.93 -6.98 2.39
C ARG A 252 16.87 -8.01 2.86
N PRO A 253 17.21 -9.32 2.92
CA PRO A 253 16.24 -10.34 3.30
C PRO A 253 15.73 -10.08 4.73
N GLY A 254 14.41 -10.00 4.88
CA GLY A 254 13.78 -9.75 6.18
C GLY A 254 13.91 -8.32 6.70
N ALA A 255 14.11 -7.33 5.81
CA ALA A 255 14.06 -5.91 6.15
C ALA A 255 12.73 -5.48 6.82
N VAL A 256 11.68 -6.25 6.56
CA VAL A 256 10.27 -6.07 6.92
C VAL A 256 9.68 -7.45 7.23
N LEU A 257 8.36 -7.57 7.40
CA LEU A 257 7.75 -8.82 7.85
C LEU A 257 7.75 -9.87 6.74
N GLY A 258 7.90 -11.14 7.12
CA GLY A 258 7.86 -12.25 6.16
C GLY A 258 6.44 -12.60 5.72
N PRO A 259 6.28 -13.33 4.59
CA PRO A 259 4.97 -13.63 3.98
C PRO A 259 4.01 -14.37 4.91
N LYS A 260 4.54 -15.08 5.91
CA LYS A 260 3.74 -15.91 6.82
C LYS A 260 3.11 -15.10 7.95
N THR A 261 3.39 -13.80 8.05
CA THR A 261 3.08 -13.03 9.25
C THR A 261 1.59 -12.71 9.34
N VAL A 262 0.98 -12.11 8.31
CA VAL A 262 -0.46 -11.81 8.33
C VAL A 262 -1.31 -13.06 8.60
N PRO A 263 -1.13 -14.22 7.93
CA PRO A 263 -1.89 -15.42 8.25
C PRO A 263 -1.76 -15.87 9.70
N LYS A 264 -0.54 -15.85 10.26
CA LYS A 264 -0.30 -16.18 11.68
C LYS A 264 -0.96 -15.19 12.63
N ARG A 265 -0.89 -13.89 12.32
CA ARG A 265 -1.48 -12.82 13.16
C ARG A 265 -3.00 -12.84 13.12
N THR A 266 -3.61 -13.17 11.98
CA THR A 266 -5.05 -13.42 11.89
C THR A 266 -5.51 -14.52 12.85
N GLN A 267 -4.78 -15.64 12.91
CA GLN A 267 -5.11 -16.71 13.86
C GLN A 267 -4.96 -16.25 15.31
N GLN A 268 -3.92 -15.48 15.62
CA GLN A 268 -3.71 -14.94 16.97
C GLN A 268 -4.77 -13.91 17.38
N LEU A 269 -5.24 -13.08 16.46
CA LEU A 269 -6.36 -12.14 16.71
C LEU A 269 -7.64 -12.91 17.02
N MET A 270 -7.91 -13.98 16.26
CA MET A 270 -9.03 -14.88 16.50
C MET A 270 -8.95 -15.55 17.88
N GLU A 271 -7.78 -16.09 18.23
CA GLU A 271 -7.51 -16.69 19.55
C GLU A 271 -7.62 -15.68 20.70
N ALA A 272 -7.26 -14.41 20.46
CA ALA A 272 -7.37 -13.32 21.42
C ALA A 272 -8.80 -12.76 21.55
N GLY A 273 -9.76 -13.29 20.79
CA GLY A 273 -11.19 -12.97 20.93
C GLY A 273 -11.73 -11.94 19.95
N MET A 274 -11.00 -11.57 18.90
CA MET A 274 -11.56 -10.76 17.82
C MET A 274 -12.72 -11.52 17.14
N GLU A 275 -13.83 -10.84 16.88
CA GLU A 275 -15.01 -11.46 16.29
C GLU A 275 -14.77 -11.87 14.84
N GLU A 276 -15.32 -13.02 14.40
CA GLU A 276 -15.23 -13.48 13.00
C GLU A 276 -15.78 -12.45 12.01
N GLU A 277 -16.82 -11.71 12.39
CA GLU A 277 -17.38 -10.62 11.59
C GLU A 277 -16.36 -9.51 11.35
N MET A 278 -15.54 -9.19 12.36
CA MET A 278 -14.48 -8.19 12.21
C MET A 278 -13.35 -8.71 11.31
N LEU A 279 -12.96 -9.98 11.44
CA LEU A 279 -11.99 -10.59 10.53
C LEU A 279 -12.52 -10.68 9.09
N TRP A 280 -13.80 -10.95 8.91
CA TRP A 280 -14.45 -10.92 7.60
C TRP A 280 -14.41 -9.51 7.00
N LYS A 281 -14.81 -8.49 7.78
CA LYS A 281 -14.73 -7.10 7.34
C LYS A 281 -13.29 -6.69 6.96
N CYS A 282 -12.30 -7.14 7.73
CA CYS A 282 -10.88 -6.87 7.50
C CYS A 282 -10.32 -7.53 6.22
N HIS A 283 -10.68 -8.80 5.97
CA HIS A 283 -10.10 -9.59 4.86
C HIS A 283 -10.94 -9.58 3.59
N VAL A 284 -12.20 -9.16 3.66
CA VAL A 284 -13.17 -9.24 2.55
C VAL A 284 -13.85 -7.91 2.31
N ASP A 285 -14.65 -7.40 3.26
CA ASP A 285 -15.53 -6.27 2.96
C ASP A 285 -14.78 -4.96 2.68
N VAL A 286 -13.80 -4.61 3.52
CA VAL A 286 -12.99 -3.39 3.34
C VAL A 286 -12.17 -3.47 2.04
N PRO A 287 -11.41 -4.55 1.77
CA PRO A 287 -10.69 -4.70 0.50
C PRO A 287 -11.60 -4.65 -0.73
N ASN A 288 -12.76 -5.32 -0.71
CA ASN A 288 -13.69 -5.33 -1.84
C ASN A 288 -14.31 -3.95 -2.06
N ALA A 289 -14.64 -3.22 -0.99
CA ALA A 289 -15.18 -1.87 -1.09
C ALA A 289 -14.17 -0.87 -1.66
N LEU A 290 -12.87 -1.08 -1.41
CA LEU A 290 -11.80 -0.20 -1.88
C LEU A 290 -11.36 -0.55 -3.30
N TYR A 291 -11.01 -1.80 -3.53
CA TYR A 291 -10.32 -2.23 -4.75
C TYR A 291 -11.22 -2.97 -5.74
N GLY A 292 -12.46 -3.33 -5.36
CA GLY A 292 -13.27 -4.28 -6.11
C GLY A 292 -12.83 -5.72 -5.93
N ASP A 293 -13.41 -6.63 -6.71
CA ASP A 293 -13.06 -8.06 -6.70
C ASP A 293 -11.63 -8.32 -7.21
N ALA A 294 -11.02 -9.44 -6.79
CA ALA A 294 -9.60 -9.77 -7.01
C ALA A 294 -9.35 -10.94 -7.95
#